data_AF-A0A6P8U654-F1
#
_entry.id   AF-A0A6P8U654-F1
#
_cell.length_a   1.000
_cell.length_b   1.000
_cell.length_c   1.000
_cell.angle_alpha   90.00
_cell.angle_beta   90.00
_cell.angle_gamma   90.00
#
_symmetry.space_group_name_H-M   'P 1'
#
loop_
_entity.id
_entity.type
_entity.pdbx_description
1 polymer ?
#
loop_
_entity_poly.entity_id
_entity_poly.type
_entity_poly.pdbx_seq_one_letter_code
_entity_poly.pdbx_strand_id
1 'polypeptide(L)'
;MGASPDGSVTCTCHGTGICEIKCPHSKQEEANLRLCAGEQGFCLVNDGGTVKLDRRHAYYHQVQAQLHVVDVDYCDFVVWTKNDLFVERIVRDVDLWDNIIPRVESFFRLCVLSEVLGQQLTRGKPPLPVPFFSFSCKMIRRERRRDYQHLWSVLVPEVVVLSLLHYYLHSGSSLTCITAPSYLLTTLTRGSRAV
;
A
#
# COMPACT_ATOMS: atom_id res chain seq x y z
N MET A 1 -5.97 -6.47 -2.54
CA MET A 1 -4.91 -5.53 -2.14
C MET A 1 -3.70 -6.34 -1.68
N GLY A 2 -2.50 -5.77 -1.69
CA GLY A 2 -1.26 -6.47 -1.38
C GLY A 2 -0.36 -5.53 -0.58
N ALA A 3 0.40 -6.10 0.35
CA ALA A 3 1.24 -5.36 1.28
C ALA A 3 2.52 -6.16 1.55
N SER A 4 3.62 -5.45 1.76
CA SER A 4 4.90 -6.03 2.17
C SER A 4 5.35 -5.29 3.43
N PRO A 5 5.14 -5.86 4.63
CA PRO A 5 5.73 -5.31 5.85
C PRO A 5 7.25 -5.55 5.85
N ASP A 6 8.00 -4.71 6.57
CA ASP A 6 9.46 -4.88 6.72
C ASP A 6 9.80 -6.11 7.59
N GLY A 7 8.89 -6.52 8.48
CA GLY A 7 9.03 -7.75 9.25
C GLY A 7 7.74 -8.22 9.91
N SER A 8 7.76 -9.44 10.44
CA SER A 8 6.74 -9.96 11.35
C SER A 8 7.25 -9.94 12.78
N VAL A 9 6.33 -9.73 13.73
CA VAL A 9 6.61 -9.70 15.17
C VAL A 9 5.78 -10.78 15.83
N THR A 10 6.36 -11.50 16.78
CA THR A 10 5.62 -12.46 17.60
C THR A 10 5.83 -12.12 19.08
N CYS A 11 4.76 -11.72 19.78
CA CYS A 11 4.77 -11.65 21.24
C CYS A 11 3.95 -12.79 21.84
N THR A 12 4.45 -13.38 22.92
CA THR A 12 3.67 -14.28 23.79
C THR A 12 2.43 -13.59 24.41
N CYS A 13 2.48 -12.26 24.51
CA CYS A 13 1.50 -11.42 25.18
C CYS A 13 0.42 -10.83 24.27
N HIS A 14 0.75 -10.55 23.01
CA HIS A 14 -0.14 -9.88 22.05
C HIS A 14 -0.35 -10.68 20.76
N GLY A 15 0.22 -11.88 20.65
CA GLY A 15 0.15 -12.70 19.44
C GLY A 15 1.09 -12.23 18.34
N THR A 16 0.67 -12.40 17.09
CA THR A 16 1.45 -12.05 15.90
C THR A 16 1.05 -10.66 15.41
N GLY A 17 2.05 -9.83 15.10
CA GLY A 17 1.90 -8.54 14.45
C GLY A 17 2.95 -8.35 13.36
N ILE A 18 3.08 -7.11 12.89
CA ILE A 18 4.07 -6.72 11.88
C ILE A 18 4.98 -5.61 12.39
N CYS A 19 6.05 -5.33 11.65
CA CYS A 19 6.98 -4.25 11.90
C CYS A 19 7.18 -3.45 10.60
N GLU A 20 7.23 -2.13 10.73
CA GLU A 20 7.53 -1.20 9.64
C GLU A 20 8.61 -0.23 10.14
N ILE A 21 9.74 -0.18 9.44
CA ILE A 21 10.94 0.55 9.84
C ILE A 21 11.20 1.68 8.84
N LYS A 22 11.26 2.91 9.34
CA LYS A 22 11.59 4.09 8.55
C LYS A 22 12.91 4.71 9.00
N CYS A 23 13.77 5.01 8.03
CA CYS A 23 15.07 5.66 8.25
C CYS A 23 15.08 7.02 7.51
N PRO A 24 14.63 8.12 8.15
CA PRO A 24 14.52 9.42 7.48
C PRO A 24 15.90 9.98 7.13
N HIS A 25 16.21 10.06 5.82
CA HIS A 25 17.52 10.51 5.34
C HIS A 25 17.90 11.92 5.83
N SER A 26 16.92 12.83 5.89
CA SER A 26 17.11 14.21 6.35
C SER A 26 17.44 14.35 7.83
N LYS A 27 17.25 13.28 8.62
CA LYS A 27 17.39 13.26 10.08
C LYS A 27 18.32 12.15 10.57
N GLN A 28 19.16 11.58 9.70
CA GLN A 28 20.02 10.44 10.05
C GLN A 28 20.99 10.71 11.20
N GLU A 29 21.46 11.95 11.33
CA GLU A 29 22.39 12.39 12.38
C GLU A 29 21.67 13.00 13.58
N GLU A 30 20.34 13.07 13.57
CA GLU A 30 19.58 13.69 14.65
C GLU A 30 19.74 12.88 15.93
N ALA A 31 20.12 13.57 17.01
CA ALA A 31 20.42 12.96 18.30
C ALA A 31 19.15 12.59 19.08
N ASN A 32 18.03 13.26 18.79
CA ASN A 32 16.76 12.99 19.45
C ASN A 32 15.59 13.25 18.51
N LEU A 33 14.92 12.19 18.08
CA LEU A 33 13.78 12.22 17.18
C LEU A 33 12.59 13.00 17.75
N ARG A 34 12.50 13.13 19.09
CA ARG A 34 11.45 13.92 19.74
C ARG A 34 11.61 15.42 19.50
N LEU A 35 12.82 15.91 19.32
CA LEU A 35 13.07 17.33 19.04
C LEU A 35 12.59 17.72 17.63
N CYS A 36 12.59 16.76 16.70
CA CYS A 36 12.07 16.97 15.34
C CYS A 36 10.55 16.78 15.24
N ALA A 37 9.88 16.37 16.31
CA ALA A 37 8.44 16.12 16.28
C ALA A 37 7.69 17.43 16.01
N GLY A 38 6.89 17.45 14.93
CA GLY A 38 6.16 18.63 14.47
C GLY A 38 6.89 19.48 13.42
N GLU A 39 8.13 19.13 13.06
CA GLU A 39 8.79 19.75 11.92
C GLU A 39 8.08 19.45 10.60
N GLN A 40 8.11 20.41 9.68
CA GLN A 40 7.46 20.26 8.38
C GLN A 40 8.08 19.09 7.60
N GLY A 41 7.22 18.16 7.16
CA GLY A 41 7.65 16.99 6.39
C GLY A 41 8.24 15.86 7.23
N PHE A 42 8.29 16.00 8.55
CA PHE A 42 8.64 14.90 9.44
C PHE A 42 7.39 14.09 9.84
N CYS A 43 7.59 12.80 10.10
CA CYS A 43 6.47 11.89 10.33
C CYS A 43 5.96 11.90 11.78
N LEU A 44 6.77 12.35 12.74
CA LEU A 44 6.38 12.40 14.15
C LEU A 44 5.83 13.77 14.53
N VAL A 45 4.87 13.79 15.44
CA VAL A 45 4.27 14.98 16.05
C VAL A 45 4.30 14.86 17.56
N ASN A 46 4.43 15.99 18.24
CA ASN A 46 4.26 16.08 19.68
C ASN A 46 2.81 16.45 19.98
N ASP A 47 2.09 15.53 20.61
CA ASP A 47 0.72 15.74 21.05
C ASP A 47 0.67 15.71 22.58
N GLY A 48 0.53 16.88 23.20
CA GLY A 48 0.41 17.02 24.65
C GLY A 48 1.62 16.49 25.44
N GLY A 49 2.83 16.54 24.88
CA GLY A 49 4.05 16.01 25.49
C GLY A 49 4.38 14.56 25.12
N THR A 50 3.50 13.90 24.35
CA THR A 50 3.73 12.55 23.83
C THR A 50 4.07 12.61 22.35
N VAL A 51 5.23 12.07 21.98
CA VAL A 51 5.65 11.96 20.57
C VAL A 51 5.01 10.72 19.97
N LYS A 52 4.38 10.88 18.80
CA LYS A 52 3.70 9.83 18.06
C LYS A 52 3.75 10.10 16.55
N LEU A 53 3.51 9.08 15.73
CA LEU A 53 3.30 9.21 14.30
C LEU A 53 2.04 10.05 14.03
N ASP A 54 2.17 11.09 13.20
CA ASP A 54 1.02 11.90 12.79
C ASP A 54 0.02 11.01 12.03
N ARG A 55 -1.22 10.96 12.54
CA ARG A 55 -2.32 10.19 11.97
C ARG A 55 -2.74 10.68 10.59
N ARG A 56 -2.26 11.86 10.17
CA ARG A 56 -2.45 12.42 8.81
C ARG A 56 -1.27 12.14 7.89
N HIS A 57 -0.17 11.57 8.39
CA HIS A 57 1.01 11.29 7.59
C HIS A 57 0.80 10.03 6.72
N ALA A 58 1.41 10.01 5.53
CA ALA A 58 1.28 8.89 4.59
C ALA A 58 1.68 7.54 5.19
N TYR A 59 2.69 7.53 6.08
CA TYR A 59 3.12 6.32 6.78
C TYR A 59 2.04 5.71 7.68
N TYR A 60 1.16 6.53 8.29
CA TYR A 60 0.06 6.00 9.08
C TYR A 60 -0.90 5.20 8.20
N HIS A 61 -1.27 5.77 7.04
CA HIS A 61 -2.13 5.08 6.08
C HIS A 61 -1.47 3.82 5.48
N GLN A 62 -0.14 3.85 5.26
CA GLN A 62 0.61 2.67 4.82
C GLN A 62 0.53 1.55 5.85
N VAL A 63 0.78 1.85 7.13
CA VAL A 63 0.70 0.87 8.23
C VAL A 63 -0.71 0.32 8.36
N GLN A 64 -1.74 1.18 8.33
CA GLN A 64 -3.14 0.73 8.36
C GLN A 64 -3.46 -0.21 7.19
N ALA A 65 -2.89 0.04 6.00
CA ALA A 65 -3.06 -0.84 4.84
C ALA A 65 -2.38 -2.19 5.01
N GLN A 66 -1.17 -2.22 5.56
CA GLN A 66 -0.49 -3.47 5.87
C GLN A 66 -1.27 -4.27 6.93
N LEU A 67 -1.75 -3.63 8.00
CA LEU A 67 -2.56 -4.27 9.04
C LEU A 67 -3.82 -4.91 8.48
N HIS A 68 -4.51 -4.21 7.59
CA HIS A 68 -5.74 -4.71 6.97
C HIS A 68 -5.46 -5.85 5.98
N VAL A 69 -4.41 -5.75 5.17
CA VAL A 69 -4.10 -6.76 4.14
C VAL A 69 -3.53 -8.05 4.74
N VAL A 70 -2.67 -7.93 5.76
CA VAL A 70 -2.04 -9.07 6.44
C VAL A 70 -2.98 -9.68 7.48
N ASP A 71 -4.06 -8.97 7.84
CA ASP A 71 -5.05 -9.37 8.84
C ASP A 71 -4.45 -9.59 10.23
N VAL A 72 -3.76 -8.56 10.72
CA VAL A 72 -3.14 -8.53 12.06
C VAL A 72 -3.56 -7.28 12.83
N ASP A 73 -3.52 -7.38 14.17
CA ASP A 73 -4.09 -6.35 15.04
C ASP A 73 -3.15 -5.16 15.28
N TYR A 74 -1.83 -5.37 15.15
CA TYR A 74 -0.86 -4.32 15.45
C TYR A 74 0.40 -4.35 14.56
N CYS A 75 0.97 -3.17 14.41
CA CYS A 75 2.27 -2.91 13.80
C CYS A 75 3.15 -2.16 14.79
N ASP A 76 4.36 -2.64 15.03
CA ASP A 76 5.39 -1.85 15.69
C ASP A 76 6.04 -0.95 14.64
N PHE A 77 5.69 0.34 14.67
CA PHE A 77 6.23 1.35 13.77
C PHE A 77 7.52 1.92 14.37
N VAL A 78 8.60 1.81 13.63
CA VAL A 78 9.94 2.18 14.07
C VAL A 78 10.47 3.32 13.23
N VAL A 79 10.95 4.38 13.87
CA VAL A 79 11.77 5.41 13.22
C VAL A 79 13.17 5.30 13.78
N TRP A 80 14.14 5.05 12.91
CA TRP A 80 15.53 4.83 13.30
C TRP A 80 16.44 5.90 12.69
N THR A 81 17.35 6.42 13.52
CA THR A 81 18.50 7.24 13.12
C THR A 81 19.78 6.61 13.67
N LYS A 82 20.96 7.15 13.33
CA LYS A 82 22.22 6.65 13.88
C LYS A 82 22.32 6.82 15.40
N ASN A 83 21.57 7.76 15.95
CA ASN A 83 21.72 8.22 17.34
C ASN A 83 20.48 7.98 18.19
N ASP A 84 19.31 7.68 17.59
CA ASP A 84 18.06 7.51 18.32
C ASP A 84 17.12 6.49 17.64
N LEU A 85 16.21 5.92 18.43
CA LEU A 85 15.22 4.95 18.01
C LEU A 85 13.87 5.31 18.65
N PHE A 86 12.89 5.62 17.80
CA PHE A 86 11.51 5.79 18.22
C PHE A 86 10.69 4.57 17.82
N VAL A 87 9.88 4.06 18.74
CA VAL A 87 8.95 2.95 18.47
C VAL A 87 7.57 3.32 18.97
N GLU A 88 6.57 3.12 18.13
CA GLU A 88 5.15 3.24 18.48
C GLU A 88 4.39 2.02 17.99
N ARG A 89 3.58 1.43 18.88
CA ARG A 89 2.62 0.41 18.48
C ARG A 89 1.37 1.05 17.89
N ILE A 90 1.09 0.74 16.63
CA ILE A 90 -0.09 1.19 15.90
C ILE A 90 -1.07 0.03 15.84
N VAL A 91 -2.30 0.26 16.29
CA VAL A 91 -3.38 -0.72 16.26
C VAL A 91 -4.23 -0.50 15.01
N ARG A 92 -4.81 -1.60 14.49
CA ARG A 92 -5.75 -1.55 13.37
C ARG A 92 -6.95 -0.64 13.67
N ASP A 93 -7.21 0.27 12.75
CA ASP A 93 -8.33 1.21 12.79
C ASP A 93 -9.44 0.71 11.87
N VAL A 94 -10.44 0.04 12.42
CA VAL A 94 -11.50 -0.62 11.63
C VAL A 94 -12.42 0.41 10.97
N ASP A 95 -12.76 1.48 11.69
CA ASP A 95 -13.65 2.54 11.20
C ASP A 95 -13.05 3.28 9.99
N LEU A 96 -11.72 3.42 9.96
CA LEU A 96 -11.01 3.94 8.81
C LEU A 96 -11.27 3.09 7.55
N TRP A 97 -11.26 1.76 7.68
CA TRP A 97 -11.39 0.84 6.54
C TRP A 97 -12.79 0.76 5.96
N ASP A 98 -13.83 0.89 6.79
CA ASP A 98 -15.21 0.94 6.33
C ASP A 98 -15.44 2.09 5.33
N ASN A 99 -14.69 3.19 5.49
CA ASN A 99 -14.74 4.34 4.59
C ASN A 99 -13.80 4.23 3.37
N ILE A 100 -12.71 3.47 3.48
CA ILE A 100 -11.69 3.36 2.43
C ILE A 100 -12.06 2.29 1.40
N ILE A 101 -12.59 1.13 1.83
CA ILE A 101 -12.86 -0.01 0.95
C ILE A 101 -13.73 0.37 -0.26
N PRO A 102 -14.89 1.07 -0.10
CA PRO A 102 -15.72 1.43 -1.25
C PRO A 102 -15.00 2.33 -2.27
N ARG A 103 -14.08 3.18 -1.79
CA ARG A 103 -13.28 4.08 -2.63
C ARG A 103 -12.22 3.31 -3.40
N VAL A 104 -11.54 2.37 -2.76
CA VAL A 104 -10.53 1.51 -3.40
C VAL A 104 -11.17 0.62 -4.44
N GLU A 105 -12.35 0.04 -4.16
CA GLU A 105 -13.10 -0.76 -5.14
C GLU A 105 -13.50 0.07 -6.36
N SER A 106 -14.00 1.29 -6.13
CA SER A 106 -14.37 2.21 -7.21
C SER A 106 -13.16 2.55 -8.08
N PHE A 107 -12.03 2.89 -7.46
CA PHE A 107 -10.77 3.15 -8.15
C PHE A 107 -10.30 1.92 -8.96
N PHE A 108 -10.34 0.72 -8.37
CA PHE A 108 -9.93 -0.50 -9.05
C PHE A 108 -10.80 -0.76 -10.28
N ARG A 109 -12.14 -0.67 -10.17
CA ARG A 109 -13.04 -0.91 -11.31
C ARG A 109 -12.89 0.14 -12.40
N LEU A 110 -12.85 1.40 -12.02
CA LEU A 110 -12.97 2.52 -12.96
C LEU A 110 -11.64 2.94 -13.57
N CYS A 111 -10.52 2.69 -12.88
CA CYS A 111 -9.20 3.05 -13.35
C CYS A 111 -8.37 1.82 -13.72
N VAL A 112 -8.20 0.87 -12.79
CA VAL A 112 -7.27 -0.25 -13.00
C VAL A 112 -7.84 -1.26 -13.98
N LEU A 113 -9.03 -1.78 -13.71
CA LEU A 113 -9.70 -2.79 -14.53
C LEU A 113 -10.04 -2.23 -15.91
N SER A 114 -10.53 -0.98 -15.99
CA SER A 114 -10.84 -0.32 -17.26
C SER A 114 -9.60 -0.11 -18.14
N GLU A 115 -8.45 0.17 -17.53
CA GLU A 115 -7.18 0.30 -18.23
C GLU A 115 -6.66 -1.06 -18.69
N VAL A 116 -6.67 -2.06 -17.82
CA VAL A 116 -6.21 -3.42 -18.14
C VAL A 116 -7.04 -4.05 -19.28
N LEU A 117 -8.36 -3.89 -19.26
CA LEU A 117 -9.24 -4.51 -20.25
C LEU A 117 -9.37 -3.71 -21.55
N GLY A 118 -9.34 -2.37 -21.47
CA GLY A 118 -9.75 -1.51 -22.58
C GLY A 118 -8.79 -0.39 -22.94
N GLN A 119 -7.70 -0.20 -22.18
CA GLN A 119 -6.79 0.94 -22.30
C GLN A 119 -7.54 2.28 -22.28
N GLN A 120 -8.63 2.38 -21.51
CA GLN A 120 -9.56 3.50 -21.63
C GLN A 120 -8.90 4.83 -21.24
N LEU A 121 -8.05 4.83 -20.20
CA LEU A 121 -7.32 6.02 -19.78
C LEU A 121 -6.19 6.35 -20.77
N THR A 122 -5.42 5.34 -21.20
CA THR A 122 -4.34 5.54 -22.18
C THR A 122 -4.85 6.02 -23.54
N ARG A 123 -6.06 5.60 -23.95
CA ARG A 123 -6.73 6.03 -25.19
C ARG A 123 -7.48 7.36 -25.04
N GLY A 124 -7.33 8.05 -23.91
CA GLY A 124 -7.90 9.38 -23.69
C GLY A 124 -9.42 9.39 -23.54
N LYS A 125 -10.05 8.23 -23.28
CA LYS A 125 -11.47 8.22 -22.93
C LYS A 125 -11.60 8.69 -21.48
N PRO A 126 -12.54 9.61 -21.18
CA PRO A 126 -12.76 10.03 -19.82
C PRO A 126 -13.13 8.81 -18.96
N PRO A 127 -12.61 8.71 -17.72
CA PRO A 127 -13.10 7.72 -16.78
C PRO A 127 -14.61 7.87 -16.64
N LEU A 128 -15.32 6.75 -16.49
CA LEU A 128 -16.76 6.79 -16.19
C LEU A 128 -16.98 7.68 -14.95
N PRO A 129 -18.09 8.45 -14.92
CA PRO A 129 -18.34 9.39 -13.83
C PRO A 129 -18.30 8.66 -12.49
N VAL A 130 -17.27 8.98 -11.69
CA VAL A 130 -17.21 8.57 -10.29
C VAL A 130 -18.25 9.36 -9.51
N PRO A 131 -19.05 8.74 -8.62
CA PRO A 131 -19.77 9.51 -7.62
C PRO A 131 -18.74 10.32 -6.82
N PHE A 132 -19.00 11.63 -6.70
CA PHE A 132 -18.14 12.69 -6.18
C PHE A 132 -17.33 12.27 -4.93
N PHE A 133 -16.09 11.81 -5.12
CA PHE A 133 -15.09 11.75 -4.05
C PHE A 133 -13.75 12.18 -4.63
N SER A 134 -13.21 13.27 -4.10
CA SER A 134 -11.97 13.89 -4.55
C SER A 134 -10.78 12.98 -4.23
N PHE A 135 -10.48 12.04 -5.11
CA PHE A 135 -9.10 11.66 -5.37
C PHE A 135 -8.59 12.61 -6.47
N SER A 136 -7.67 13.51 -6.11
CA SER A 136 -6.80 14.10 -7.13
C SER A 136 -5.90 13.00 -7.66
N CYS A 137 -6.41 12.23 -8.62
CA CYS A 137 -5.57 11.47 -9.53
C CYS A 137 -4.82 12.52 -10.37
N LYS A 138 -3.67 12.99 -9.88
CA LYS A 138 -2.70 13.67 -10.75
C LYS A 138 -2.43 12.66 -11.87
N MET A 139 -3.01 12.93 -13.04
CA MET A 139 -2.90 12.10 -14.22
C MET A 139 -1.45 11.65 -14.36
N ILE A 140 -1.25 10.35 -14.54
CA ILE A 140 -0.04 9.82 -15.14
C ILE A 140 -0.05 10.28 -16.60
N ARG A 141 0.24 11.56 -16.83
CA ARG A 141 0.75 12.02 -18.11
C ARG A 141 2.15 11.44 -18.21
N ARG A 142 2.40 10.69 -19.29
CA ARG A 142 3.73 10.23 -19.69
C ARG A 142 4.64 11.44 -19.93
N GLU A 143 5.18 12.00 -18.87
CA GLU A 143 6.27 12.95 -18.94
C GLU A 143 7.48 12.33 -18.25
N ARG A 144 8.34 11.77 -19.11
CA ARG A 144 9.77 11.55 -18.92
C ARG A 144 10.18 10.81 -17.62
N ARG A 145 10.05 9.48 -17.67
CA ARG A 145 10.85 8.35 -17.10
C ARG A 145 11.94 8.53 -15.98
N ARG A 146 12.05 9.63 -15.24
CA ARG A 146 13.10 9.79 -14.20
C ARG A 146 12.64 10.23 -12.82
N ASP A 147 11.45 10.83 -12.65
CA ASP A 147 11.13 11.47 -11.36
C ASP A 147 10.11 10.73 -10.47
N TYR A 148 9.68 9.50 -10.83
CA TYR A 148 8.60 8.81 -10.13
C TYR A 148 8.91 7.37 -9.69
N GLN A 149 10.17 7.01 -9.48
CA GLN A 149 10.52 5.73 -8.84
C GLN A 149 10.01 5.62 -7.39
N HIS A 150 9.76 6.74 -6.70
CA HIS A 150 9.26 6.73 -5.31
C HIS A 150 7.73 6.58 -5.16
N LEU A 151 6.95 6.72 -6.23
CA LEU A 151 5.47 6.65 -6.17
C LEU A 151 4.90 5.31 -6.67
N TRP A 152 5.72 4.47 -7.30
CA TRP A 152 5.29 3.15 -7.77
C TRP A 152 5.14 2.11 -6.65
N SER A 153 5.81 2.32 -5.51
CA SER A 153 5.78 1.40 -4.37
C SER A 153 4.49 1.44 -3.54
N VAL A 154 3.63 2.45 -3.74
CA VAL A 154 2.49 2.69 -2.84
C VAL A 154 1.14 2.24 -3.41
N LEU A 155 1.00 2.02 -4.73
CA LEU A 155 -0.35 1.86 -5.30
C LEU A 155 -0.66 0.62 -6.14
N VAL A 156 0.30 -0.16 -6.64
CA VAL A 156 -0.04 -1.46 -7.24
C VAL A 156 1.14 -2.43 -7.16
N PRO A 157 1.24 -3.30 -6.14
CA PRO A 157 1.98 -4.53 -6.32
C PRO A 157 1.23 -5.39 -7.34
N GLU A 158 1.94 -5.94 -8.34
CA GLU A 158 1.43 -6.82 -9.40
C GLU A 158 0.56 -7.99 -8.88
N VAL A 159 0.65 -8.30 -7.59
CA VAL A 159 -0.11 -9.34 -6.89
C VAL A 159 -1.60 -8.98 -6.70
N VAL A 160 -1.97 -7.69 -6.64
CA VAL A 160 -3.36 -7.23 -6.38
C VAL A 160 -4.32 -7.64 -7.49
N VAL A 161 -3.85 -7.62 -8.74
CA VAL A 161 -4.67 -7.94 -9.90
C VAL A 161 -5.05 -9.42 -9.90
N LEU A 162 -4.11 -10.30 -9.51
CA LEU A 162 -4.34 -11.75 -9.53
C LEU A 162 -5.27 -12.21 -8.40
N SER A 163 -5.13 -11.70 -7.18
CA SER A 163 -5.97 -12.11 -6.05
C SER A 163 -7.44 -11.69 -6.22
N LEU A 164 -7.68 -10.48 -6.76
CA LEU A 164 -9.04 -10.00 -7.03
C LEU A 164 -9.67 -10.67 -8.26
N LEU A 165 -8.89 -10.98 -9.30
CA LEU A 165 -9.38 -11.81 -10.41
C LEU A 165 -9.79 -13.20 -9.92
N HIS A 166 -9.00 -13.81 -9.04
CA HIS A 166 -9.26 -15.15 -8.54
C HIS A 166 -10.53 -15.20 -7.66
N TYR A 167 -10.74 -14.20 -6.80
CA TYR A 167 -11.99 -14.03 -6.05
C TYR A 167 -13.22 -13.81 -6.96
N TYR A 168 -13.06 -13.04 -8.04
CA TYR A 168 -14.11 -12.81 -9.03
C TYR A 168 -14.43 -14.04 -9.89
N LEU A 169 -13.44 -14.89 -10.18
CA LEU A 169 -13.63 -16.14 -10.93
C LEU A 169 -14.27 -17.24 -10.07
N HIS A 170 -14.03 -17.26 -8.75
CA HIS A 170 -14.63 -18.24 -7.84
C HIS A 170 -16.08 -17.89 -7.42
N SER A 171 -16.52 -16.64 -7.55
CA SER A 171 -17.86 -16.17 -7.16
C SER A 171 -18.95 -16.43 -8.23
N GLY A 172 -18.70 -17.33 -9.19
CA GLY A 172 -19.74 -17.89 -10.06
C GLY A 172 -20.40 -16.90 -11.05
N SER A 173 -19.85 -15.70 -11.23
CA SER A 173 -20.33 -14.77 -12.25
C SER A 173 -19.76 -15.19 -13.61
N SER A 174 -20.65 -15.62 -14.52
CA SER A 174 -20.30 -16.11 -15.85
C SER A 174 -19.64 -15.01 -16.70
N LEU A 175 -18.32 -14.89 -16.61
CA LEU A 175 -17.48 -14.20 -17.59
C LEU A 175 -17.08 -15.21 -18.65
N THR A 176 -17.74 -15.13 -19.80
CA THR A 176 -17.35 -15.87 -21.01
C THR A 176 -15.88 -15.61 -21.32
N CYS A 177 -15.12 -16.70 -21.27
CA CYS A 177 -13.79 -16.96 -21.82
C CYS A 177 -13.15 -15.77 -22.55
N ILE A 178 -12.30 -15.01 -21.86
CA ILE A 178 -11.30 -14.17 -22.53
C ILE A 178 -10.06 -15.05 -22.69
N THR A 179 -9.87 -15.59 -23.90
CA THR A 179 -8.63 -16.25 -24.29
C THR A 179 -7.47 -15.30 -24.07
N ALA A 180 -6.57 -15.67 -23.17
CA ALA A 180 -5.32 -14.97 -22.93
C ALA A 180 -4.48 -14.92 -24.23
N PRO A 181 -3.84 -13.79 -24.57
CA PRO A 181 -2.88 -13.74 -25.67
C PRO A 181 -1.69 -14.67 -25.36
N SER A 182 -1.27 -15.42 -26.37
CA SER A 182 -0.30 -16.54 -26.34
C SER A 182 1.15 -16.18 -25.98
N TYR A 183 1.40 -15.06 -25.29
CA TYR A 183 2.75 -14.59 -24.95
C TYR A 183 3.16 -14.87 -23.49
N LEU A 184 2.25 -15.43 -22.66
CA LEU A 184 2.51 -15.63 -21.22
C LEU A 184 2.86 -17.08 -20.82
N LEU A 185 3.12 -17.97 -21.78
CA LEU A 185 3.31 -19.40 -21.53
C LEU A 185 4.77 -19.90 -21.61
N THR A 186 5.76 -19.01 -21.56
CA THR A 186 7.17 -19.41 -21.83
C THR A 186 8.11 -19.42 -20.63
N THR A 187 7.65 -19.30 -19.37
CA THR A 187 8.56 -19.32 -18.20
C THR A 187 8.16 -20.20 -17.03
N LEU A 188 7.40 -21.27 -17.26
CA LEU A 188 7.10 -22.27 -16.22
C LEU A 188 7.19 -23.73 -16.75
N THR A 189 8.30 -24.09 -17.39
CA THR A 189 8.69 -25.51 -17.50
C THR A 189 10.22 -25.67 -17.47
N ARG A 190 10.82 -25.68 -16.28
CA ARG A 190 12.01 -26.51 -15.99
C ARG A 190 12.38 -26.39 -14.51
N GLY A 191 12.21 -27.48 -13.76
CA GLY A 191 12.81 -27.59 -12.42
C GLY A 191 12.08 -28.50 -11.43
N SER A 192 11.67 -29.70 -11.82
CA SER A 192 11.44 -30.79 -10.86
C SER A 192 11.57 -32.13 -11.58
N ARG A 193 12.75 -32.75 -11.44
CA ARG A 193 12.92 -34.20 -11.59
C ARG A 193 13.41 -34.68 -10.23
N ALA A 194 12.54 -35.35 -9.50
CA ALA A 194 12.91 -36.29 -8.46
C ALA A 194 12.79 -37.70 -9.06
N VAL A 195 13.90 -38.42 -9.11
CA VAL A 195 14.04 -39.84 -8.73
C VAL A 195 15.39 -39.94 -8.05
#